data_AF-A0A7K0UW98-F1
#
_entry.id   AF-A0A7K0UW98-F1
#
_cell.length_a   1.000
_cell.length_b   1.000
_cell.length_c   1.000
_cell.angle_alpha   90.00
_cell.angle_beta   90.00
_cell.angle_gamma   90.00
#
_symmetry.space_group_name_H-M   'P 1'
#
loop_
_entity.id
_entity.type
_entity.pdbx_description
1 polymer ?
#
loop_
_entity_poly.entity_id
_entity_poly.type
_entity_poly.pdbx_seq_one_letter_code
_entity_poly.pdbx_strand_id
1 'polypeptide(L)'
;MASGFIYLIILGMWAAYFLPKWITSHDEASGKSAERYKSAMRVVGETGTSNPGQSASDNFKKQNQIANRRIIFGSLTFAFVTIGALCAIGVISTPILLIPTTALAIYVVHVRRQIVTAQLKQRRIKAFQQISSATVITEPIERITFSSRIDFVEENKEHWIPLIERIDTAGVVVIPKDGPTWQPTSIPKPTYATAPKAIPSNRVIDLTIPGAWSASQQAQDESILPSRDDLFDQELEENAAEKRFGAVNE
;
A
#
# COMPACT_ATOMS: atom_id res chain seq x y z
N MET A 1 21.23 -29.05 -43.39
CA MET A 1 20.13 -28.68 -42.49
C MET A 1 20.56 -28.43 -41.02
N ALA A 2 21.81 -28.69 -40.62
CA ALA A 2 22.27 -28.52 -39.23
C ALA A 2 22.63 -27.07 -38.81
N SER A 3 22.94 -26.19 -39.77
CA SER A 3 23.38 -24.81 -39.48
C SER A 3 22.28 -23.95 -38.86
N GLY A 4 21.02 -24.13 -39.27
CA GLY A 4 19.87 -23.40 -38.70
C GLY A 4 19.64 -23.70 -37.22
N PHE A 5 19.94 -24.92 -36.78
CA PHE A 5 19.76 -25.34 -35.38
C PHE A 5 20.76 -24.64 -34.45
N ILE A 6 22.00 -24.41 -34.92
CA ILE A 6 23.01 -23.64 -34.19
C ILE A 6 22.53 -22.20 -33.94
N TYR A 7 21.92 -21.56 -34.93
CA TYR A 7 21.41 -20.19 -34.78
C TYR A 7 20.23 -20.11 -33.81
N LEU A 8 19.36 -21.12 -33.75
CA LEU A 8 18.29 -21.19 -32.77
C LEU A 8 18.81 -21.32 -31.33
N ILE A 9 19.86 -22.12 -31.13
CA ILE A 9 20.50 -22.26 -29.81
C ILE A 9 21.14 -20.93 -29.38
N ILE A 10 21.89 -20.29 -30.27
CA ILE A 10 22.55 -19.01 -29.97
C ILE A 10 21.51 -17.92 -29.67
N LEU A 11 20.44 -17.85 -30.45
CA LEU A 11 19.34 -16.90 -30.23
C LEU A 11 18.62 -17.17 -28.91
N GLY A 12 18.41 -18.45 -28.55
CA GLY A 12 17.86 -18.85 -27.26
C GLY A 12 18.75 -18.45 -26.08
N MET A 13 20.07 -18.63 -26.20
CA MET A 13 21.05 -18.21 -25.20
C MET A 13 21.09 -16.69 -25.04
N TRP A 14 21.05 -15.95 -26.15
CA TRP A 14 20.97 -14.49 -26.14
C TRP A 14 19.68 -14.00 -25.48
N ALA A 15 18.53 -14.61 -25.81
CA ALA A 15 17.25 -14.29 -25.19
C ALA A 15 17.28 -14.57 -23.68
N ALA A 16 17.80 -15.72 -23.24
CA ALA A 16 17.90 -16.06 -21.82
C ALA A 16 18.80 -15.10 -21.03
N TYR A 17 19.87 -14.61 -21.64
CA TYR A 17 20.78 -13.66 -20.98
C TYR A 17 20.24 -12.22 -20.99
N PHE A 18 19.65 -11.77 -22.11
CA PHE A 18 19.22 -10.38 -22.26
C PHE A 18 17.81 -10.10 -21.76
N LEU A 19 16.86 -11.05 -21.79
CA LEU A 19 15.48 -10.82 -21.28
C LEU A 19 15.46 -10.36 -19.81
N PRO A 20 16.15 -11.02 -18.87
CA PRO A 20 16.09 -10.66 -17.45
C PRO A 20 16.73 -9.29 -17.17
N LYS A 21 17.78 -8.94 -17.92
CA LYS A 21 18.48 -7.67 -17.76
C LYS A 21 17.69 -6.52 -18.38
N TRP A 22 17.08 -6.74 -19.53
CA TRP A 22 16.25 -5.76 -20.24
C TRP A 22 14.95 -5.45 -19.49
N ILE A 23 14.29 -6.46 -18.91
CA ILE A 23 13.05 -6.25 -18.15
C ILE A 23 13.29 -5.43 -16.87
N THR A 24 14.42 -5.66 -16.19
CA THR A 24 14.77 -4.98 -14.95
C THR A 24 15.22 -3.53 -15.22
N SER A 25 16.03 -3.30 -16.26
CA SER A 25 16.46 -1.95 -16.63
C SER A 25 15.31 -1.09 -17.15
N HIS A 26 14.33 -1.70 -17.83
CA HIS A 26 13.12 -0.98 -18.23
C HIS A 26 12.28 -0.55 -17.03
N ASP A 27 12.26 -1.31 -15.93
CA ASP A 27 11.53 -0.94 -14.73
C ASP A 27 12.17 0.24 -13.97
N GLU A 28 13.50 0.36 -14.01
CA GLU A 28 14.24 1.50 -13.44
C GLU A 28 14.17 2.75 -14.32
N ALA A 29 14.29 2.60 -15.65
CA ALA A 29 14.18 3.71 -16.60
C ALA A 29 12.73 4.17 -16.87
N SER A 30 11.73 3.33 -16.55
CA SER A 30 10.30 3.60 -16.73
C SER A 30 9.75 4.74 -15.88
N GLY A 31 10.55 5.41 -15.05
CA GLY A 31 10.10 6.54 -14.24
C GLY A 31 9.25 6.15 -13.04
N LYS A 32 9.13 4.85 -12.71
CA LYS A 32 8.43 4.37 -11.51
C LYS A 32 9.01 4.95 -10.22
N SER A 33 10.31 5.22 -10.17
CA SER A 33 10.98 5.90 -9.05
C SER A 33 10.53 7.35 -8.91
N ALA A 34 10.43 8.09 -10.01
CA ALA A 34 9.92 9.46 -10.05
C ALA A 34 8.42 9.51 -9.65
N GLU A 35 7.63 8.53 -10.09
CA GLU A 35 6.23 8.43 -9.67
C GLU A 35 6.08 8.14 -8.17
N ARG A 36 6.96 7.32 -7.57
CA ARG A 36 6.99 7.09 -6.12
C ARG A 36 7.33 8.35 -5.34
N TYR A 37 8.35 9.09 -5.76
CA TYR A 37 8.72 10.37 -5.13
C TYR A 37 7.58 11.40 -5.23
N LYS A 38 6.96 11.52 -6.41
CA LYS A 38 5.81 12.40 -6.63
C LYS A 38 4.61 11.96 -5.79
N SER A 39 4.38 10.65 -5.62
CA SER A 39 3.33 10.12 -4.76
C SER A 39 3.60 10.39 -3.27
N ALA A 40 4.86 10.31 -2.83
CA ALA A 40 5.25 10.58 -1.46
C ALA A 40 5.13 12.08 -1.13
N MET A 41 5.65 12.95 -2.00
CA MET A 41 5.44 14.41 -1.88
C MET A 41 3.96 14.79 -1.91
N ARG A 42 3.16 14.08 -2.71
CA ARG A 42 1.72 14.27 -2.76
C ARG A 42 1.07 13.92 -1.42
N VAL A 43 1.40 12.79 -0.80
CA VAL A 43 0.86 12.41 0.52
C VAL A 43 1.17 13.48 1.58
N VAL A 44 2.33 14.15 1.46
CA VAL A 44 2.70 15.27 2.35
C VAL A 44 1.92 16.56 2.03
N GLY A 45 1.62 16.84 0.77
CA GLY A 45 0.87 18.03 0.34
C GLY A 45 -0.65 17.90 0.37
N GLU A 46 -1.18 16.69 0.47
CA GLU A 46 -2.62 16.40 0.42
C GLU A 46 -3.25 16.54 1.81
N THR A 47 -3.19 17.75 2.37
CA THR A 47 -3.98 18.14 3.55
C THR A 47 -5.39 18.54 3.09
N GLY A 48 -6.29 17.56 3.01
CA GLY A 48 -7.76 17.76 3.13
C GLY A 48 -8.54 18.31 1.94
N THR A 49 -7.94 18.62 0.79
CA THR A 49 -8.69 19.12 -0.39
C THR A 49 -8.63 18.14 -1.55
N SER A 50 -9.71 17.38 -1.75
CA SER A 50 -9.89 16.51 -2.92
C SER A 50 -10.08 17.37 -4.18
N ASN A 51 -9.00 17.59 -4.92
CA ASN A 51 -9.05 18.43 -6.12
C ASN A 51 -9.80 17.72 -7.27
N PRO A 52 -10.94 18.26 -7.78
CA PRO A 52 -11.77 17.59 -8.79
C PRO A 52 -11.07 17.37 -10.16
N GLY A 53 -10.02 18.14 -10.48
CA GLY A 53 -9.20 17.90 -11.67
C GLY A 53 -8.40 16.58 -11.62
N GLN A 54 -8.20 16.02 -10.42
CA GLN A 54 -7.39 14.84 -10.20
C GLN A 54 -8.12 13.55 -10.60
N SER A 55 -9.38 13.41 -10.15
CA SER A 55 -10.21 12.24 -10.44
C SER A 55 -10.46 12.09 -11.94
N ALA A 56 -10.60 13.21 -12.66
CA ALA A 56 -10.65 13.23 -14.11
C ALA A 56 -9.37 12.64 -14.73
N SER A 57 -8.18 13.09 -14.30
CA SER A 57 -6.89 12.60 -14.82
C SER A 57 -6.65 11.11 -14.60
N ASP A 58 -7.08 10.57 -13.45
CA ASP A 58 -6.94 9.14 -13.14
C ASP A 58 -7.91 8.29 -13.96
N ASN A 59 -9.12 8.80 -14.22
CA ASN A 59 -10.08 8.16 -15.11
C ASN A 59 -9.57 8.14 -16.56
N PHE A 60 -8.98 9.22 -17.06
CA PHE A 60 -8.35 9.25 -18.39
C PHE A 60 -7.20 8.25 -18.52
N LYS A 61 -6.34 8.11 -17.49
CA LYS A 61 -5.27 7.09 -17.47
C LYS A 61 -5.82 5.67 -17.50
N LYS A 62 -6.84 5.36 -16.69
CA LYS A 62 -7.50 4.05 -16.69
C LYS A 62 -8.14 3.75 -18.04
N GLN A 63 -8.82 4.73 -18.64
CA GLN A 63 -9.47 4.60 -19.94
C GLN A 63 -8.44 4.35 -21.05
N ASN A 64 -7.33 5.09 -21.05
CA ASN A 64 -6.24 4.91 -22.02
C ASN A 64 -5.54 3.55 -21.84
N GLN A 65 -5.37 3.08 -20.60
CA GLN A 65 -4.81 1.76 -20.34
C GLN A 65 -5.70 0.63 -20.90
N ILE A 66 -7.03 0.75 -20.78
CA ILE A 66 -7.97 -0.21 -21.36
C ILE A 66 -7.93 -0.15 -22.89
N ALA A 67 -7.84 1.05 -23.47
CA ALA A 67 -7.72 1.24 -24.92
C ALA A 67 -6.44 0.61 -25.48
N ASN A 68 -5.28 0.86 -24.85
CA ASN A 68 -4.00 0.29 -25.28
C ASN A 68 -3.99 -1.24 -25.24
N ARG A 69 -4.62 -1.86 -24.22
CA ARG A 69 -4.76 -3.33 -24.16
C ARG A 69 -5.60 -3.89 -25.31
N ARG A 70 -6.63 -3.16 -25.75
CA ARG A 70 -7.48 -3.55 -26.88
C ARG A 70 -6.76 -3.38 -28.21
N ILE A 71 -5.97 -2.31 -28.37
CA ILE A 71 -5.18 -2.07 -29.59
C ILE A 71 -4.09 -3.12 -29.74
N ILE A 72 -3.35 -3.44 -28.68
CA ILE A 72 -2.29 -4.48 -28.71
C ILE A 72 -2.90 -5.86 -28.99
N PHE A 73 -4.02 -6.20 -28.35
CA PHE A 73 -4.70 -7.45 -28.64
C PHE A 73 -5.20 -7.50 -30.08
N GLY A 74 -5.81 -6.41 -30.57
CA GLY A 74 -6.30 -6.31 -31.94
C GLY A 74 -5.18 -6.40 -32.98
N SER A 75 -4.03 -5.76 -32.75
CA SER A 75 -2.89 -5.86 -33.67
C SER A 75 -2.28 -7.26 -33.66
N LEU A 76 -2.21 -7.92 -32.49
CA LEU A 76 -1.68 -9.29 -32.37
C LEU A 76 -2.61 -10.33 -33.02
N THR A 77 -3.93 -10.22 -32.83
CA THR A 77 -4.90 -11.11 -33.49
C THR A 77 -4.98 -10.85 -34.99
N PHE A 78 -4.92 -9.59 -35.43
CA PHE A 78 -4.83 -9.24 -36.84
C PHE A 78 -3.57 -9.85 -37.48
N ALA A 79 -2.40 -9.73 -36.82
CA ALA A 79 -1.16 -10.36 -37.29
C ALA A 79 -1.28 -11.89 -37.36
N PHE A 80 -1.94 -12.53 -36.38
CA PHE A 80 -2.18 -13.98 -36.41
C PHE A 80 -3.06 -14.39 -37.60
N VAL A 81 -4.15 -13.65 -37.86
CA VAL A 81 -5.08 -13.91 -38.97
C VAL A 81 -4.41 -13.66 -40.32
N THR A 82 -3.64 -12.59 -40.48
CA THR A 82 -2.94 -12.30 -41.74
C THR A 82 -1.89 -13.37 -42.05
N ILE A 83 -1.06 -13.75 -41.08
CA ILE A 83 -0.08 -14.83 -41.24
C ILE A 83 -0.77 -16.16 -41.54
N GLY A 84 -1.90 -16.46 -40.86
CA GLY A 84 -2.71 -17.64 -41.14
C GLY A 84 -3.27 -17.66 -42.56
N ALA A 85 -3.77 -16.52 -43.05
CA ALA A 85 -4.28 -16.38 -44.41
C ALA A 85 -3.17 -16.57 -45.46
N LEU A 86 -1.99 -15.98 -45.26
CA LEU A 86 -0.84 -16.20 -46.17
C LEU A 86 -0.37 -17.67 -46.17
N CYS A 87 -0.47 -18.36 -45.04
CA CYS A 87 -0.19 -19.79 -44.95
C CYS A 87 -1.22 -20.62 -45.74
N ALA A 88 -2.51 -20.26 -45.69
CA ALA A 88 -3.58 -20.94 -46.44
C ALA A 88 -3.44 -20.79 -47.96
N ILE A 89 -2.91 -19.66 -48.42
CA ILE A 89 -2.61 -19.40 -49.85
C ILE A 89 -1.35 -20.18 -50.29
N GLY A 90 -0.57 -20.75 -49.36
CA GLY A 90 0.63 -21.53 -49.67
C GLY A 90 1.88 -20.70 -49.97
N VAL A 91 1.85 -19.39 -49.67
CA VAL A 91 2.99 -18.47 -49.88
C VAL A 91 4.10 -18.72 -48.85
N ILE A 92 3.75 -19.24 -47.68
CA ILE A 92 4.65 -19.41 -46.53
C ILE A 92 4.53 -20.82 -45.96
N SER A 93 5.67 -21.38 -45.53
CA SER A 93 5.77 -22.71 -44.92
C SER A 93 4.93 -22.82 -43.63
N THR A 94 4.23 -23.93 -43.44
CA THR A 94 3.37 -24.23 -42.29
C THR A 94 4.00 -24.03 -40.89
N PRO A 95 5.30 -24.27 -40.61
CA PRO A 95 5.88 -24.00 -39.30
C PRO A 95 5.96 -22.52 -38.92
N ILE A 96 5.84 -21.56 -39.87
CA ILE A 96 5.81 -20.13 -39.50
C ILE A 96 4.62 -19.79 -38.60
N LEU A 97 3.51 -20.55 -38.68
CA LEU A 97 2.33 -20.35 -37.86
C LEU A 97 2.61 -20.57 -36.35
N LEU A 98 3.71 -21.25 -36.02
CA LEU A 98 4.13 -21.51 -34.65
C LEU A 98 4.64 -20.23 -33.94
N ILE A 99 5.10 -19.24 -34.70
CA ILE A 99 5.59 -17.95 -34.17
C ILE A 99 4.45 -17.09 -33.60
N PRO A 100 3.37 -16.78 -34.34
CA PRO A 100 2.30 -15.94 -33.80
C PRO A 100 1.41 -16.70 -32.80
N THR A 101 1.31 -18.03 -32.87
CA THR A 101 0.64 -18.84 -31.84
C THR A 101 1.36 -18.76 -30.50
N THR A 102 2.69 -18.92 -30.48
CA THR A 102 3.50 -18.77 -29.26
C THR A 102 3.45 -17.34 -28.71
N ALA A 103 3.51 -16.32 -29.57
CA ALA A 103 3.33 -14.93 -29.18
C ALA A 103 1.97 -14.67 -28.51
N LEU A 104 0.88 -15.24 -29.06
CA LEU A 104 -0.47 -15.13 -28.49
C LEU A 104 -0.55 -15.81 -27.12
N ALA A 105 0.01 -17.02 -26.98
CA ALA A 105 0.06 -17.73 -25.70
C ALA A 105 0.79 -16.93 -24.61
N ILE A 106 1.96 -16.39 -24.93
CA ILE A 106 2.75 -15.54 -24.01
C ILE A 106 1.95 -14.30 -23.61
N TYR A 107 1.28 -13.63 -24.56
CA TYR A 107 0.46 -12.46 -24.29
C TYR A 107 -0.70 -12.79 -23.34
N VAL A 108 -1.39 -13.91 -23.54
CA VAL A 108 -2.49 -14.34 -22.67
C VAL A 108 -2.00 -14.58 -21.24
N VAL A 109 -0.86 -15.26 -21.07
CA VAL A 109 -0.26 -15.48 -19.73
C VAL A 109 0.11 -14.14 -19.09
N HIS A 110 0.71 -13.22 -19.85
CA HIS A 110 1.07 -11.91 -19.35
C HIS A 110 -0.15 -11.10 -18.88
N VAL A 111 -1.23 -11.08 -19.69
CA VAL A 111 -2.49 -10.41 -19.34
C VAL A 111 -3.14 -11.06 -18.13
N ARG A 112 -3.18 -12.40 -18.05
CA ARG A 112 -3.70 -13.12 -16.89
C ARG A 112 -2.97 -12.73 -15.62
N ARG A 113 -1.64 -12.72 -15.63
CA ARG A 113 -0.81 -12.30 -14.50
C ARG A 113 -1.05 -10.83 -14.12
N GLN A 114 -1.18 -9.96 -15.11
CA GLN A 114 -1.49 -8.54 -14.90
C GLN A 114 -2.86 -8.32 -14.25
N ILE A 115 -3.87 -9.12 -14.62
CA ILE A 115 -5.21 -9.05 -14.02
C ILE A 115 -5.18 -9.55 -12.58
N VAL A 116 -4.54 -10.69 -12.31
CA VAL A 116 -4.45 -11.26 -10.94
C VAL A 116 -3.76 -10.29 -9.99
N THR A 117 -2.63 -9.70 -10.40
CA THR A 117 -1.93 -8.69 -9.60
C THR A 117 -2.76 -7.43 -9.36
N ALA A 118 -3.55 -6.98 -10.35
CA ALA A 118 -4.48 -5.87 -10.18
C ALA A 118 -5.64 -6.20 -9.22
N GLN A 119 -6.19 -7.41 -9.31
CA GLN A 119 -7.27 -7.89 -8.43
C GLN A 119 -6.82 -7.99 -6.97
N LEU A 120 -5.61 -8.51 -6.72
CA LEU A 120 -5.03 -8.59 -5.37
C LEU A 120 -4.88 -7.19 -4.76
N LYS A 121 -4.41 -6.20 -5.53
CA LYS A 121 -4.33 -4.81 -5.08
C LYS A 121 -5.71 -4.23 -4.76
N GLN A 122 -6.71 -4.46 -5.61
CA GLN A 122 -8.07 -3.99 -5.37
C GLN A 122 -8.68 -4.61 -4.10
N ARG A 123 -8.44 -5.90 -3.84
CA ARG A 123 -8.90 -6.55 -2.60
C ARG A 123 -8.27 -5.91 -1.37
N ARG A 124 -6.96 -5.67 -1.39
CA ARG A 124 -6.25 -4.99 -0.29
C ARG A 124 -6.80 -3.59 -0.03
N ILE A 125 -7.01 -2.78 -1.08
CA ILE A 125 -7.54 -1.42 -0.93
C ILE A 125 -8.97 -1.45 -0.36
N LYS A 126 -9.83 -2.37 -0.80
CA LYS A 126 -11.17 -2.52 -0.24
C LYS A 126 -11.16 -2.91 1.23
N ALA A 127 -10.26 -3.81 1.63
CA ALA A 127 -10.08 -4.18 3.04
C ALA A 127 -9.59 -2.98 3.87
N PHE A 128 -8.62 -2.21 3.38
CA PHE A 128 -8.19 -0.97 4.04
C PHE A 128 -9.28 0.08 4.11
N GLN A 129 -10.09 0.23 3.06
CA GLN A 129 -11.25 1.13 3.07
C GLN A 129 -12.24 0.73 4.15
N GLN A 130 -12.58 -0.56 4.26
CA GLN A 130 -13.46 -1.08 5.31
C GLN A 130 -12.94 -0.81 6.72
N ILE A 131 -11.64 -0.99 6.95
CA ILE A 131 -10.99 -0.70 8.25
C ILE A 131 -10.99 0.81 8.53
N SER A 132 -10.71 1.64 7.52
CA SER A 132 -10.69 3.11 7.68
C SER A 132 -12.08 3.74 7.77
N SER A 133 -13.09 3.10 7.17
CA SER A 133 -14.49 3.54 7.20
C SER A 133 -15.25 2.99 8.39
N ALA A 134 -14.63 2.10 9.19
CA ALA A 134 -15.14 1.76 10.49
C ALA A 134 -15.08 3.04 11.31
N THR A 135 -16.22 3.73 11.35
CA THR A 135 -16.42 4.92 12.16
C THR A 135 -15.94 4.56 13.57
N VAL A 136 -14.85 5.18 14.00
CA VAL A 136 -14.47 5.11 15.40
C VAL A 136 -15.65 5.78 16.09
N ILE A 137 -16.52 4.97 16.70
CA ILE A 137 -17.52 5.45 17.63
C ILE A 137 -16.70 5.94 18.81
N THR A 138 -16.15 7.15 18.69
CA THR A 138 -15.91 7.97 19.86
C THR A 138 -17.31 8.29 20.33
N GLU A 139 -17.86 7.45 21.20
CA GLU A 139 -18.98 7.89 22.02
C GLU A 139 -18.51 9.24 22.58
N PRO A 140 -19.19 10.35 22.24
CA PRO A 140 -18.86 11.60 22.89
C PRO A 140 -19.13 11.31 24.35
N ILE A 141 -18.07 11.21 25.16
CA ILE A 141 -18.18 11.25 26.61
C ILE A 141 -19.12 12.42 26.87
N GLU A 142 -20.35 12.10 27.29
CA GLU A 142 -21.38 13.08 27.54
C GLU A 142 -20.79 14.04 28.55
N ARG A 143 -20.34 15.19 28.04
CA ARG A 143 -20.10 16.35 28.87
C ARG A 143 -21.48 16.71 29.37
N ILE A 144 -21.77 16.24 30.58
CA ILE A 144 -22.98 16.52 31.35
C ILE A 144 -23.09 18.05 31.47
N THR A 145 -23.69 18.69 30.49
CA THR A 145 -24.12 20.08 30.58
C THR A 145 -25.41 20.04 31.38
N PHE A 146 -25.28 20.17 32.69
CA PHE A 146 -26.38 20.60 33.54
C PHE A 146 -26.86 21.97 33.04
N SER A 147 -27.94 21.97 32.28
CA SER A 147 -29.01 22.96 32.35
C SER A 147 -30.09 22.56 31.35
N SER A 148 -31.21 22.12 31.88
CA SER A 148 -32.50 22.02 31.19
C SER A 148 -32.75 23.27 30.35
N ARG A 149 -32.79 23.10 29.03
CA ARG A 149 -33.38 24.08 28.13
C ARG A 149 -34.89 24.05 28.32
N ILE A 150 -35.39 24.96 29.16
CA ILE A 150 -36.71 25.54 28.94
C ILE A 150 -36.51 26.49 27.76
N ASP A 151 -37.24 26.26 26.67
CA ASP A 151 -37.21 27.12 25.48
C ASP A 151 -37.78 28.51 25.84
N PHE A 152 -36.90 29.43 26.21
CA PHE A 152 -37.16 30.85 26.05
C PHE A 152 -36.59 31.26 24.70
N VAL A 153 -37.47 31.54 23.74
CA VAL A 153 -37.12 32.28 22.52
C VAL A 153 -36.87 33.72 22.94
N GLU A 154 -35.69 33.98 23.48
CA GLU A 154 -35.22 35.34 23.71
C GLU A 154 -34.43 35.76 22.48
N GLU A 155 -34.96 36.76 21.78
CA GLU A 155 -34.38 37.37 20.59
C GLU A 155 -32.95 37.83 20.91
N ASN A 156 -31.95 37.04 20.49
CA ASN A 156 -30.55 37.31 20.78
C ASN A 156 -30.09 38.58 20.04
N LYS A 157 -30.17 39.72 20.73
CA LYS A 157 -29.52 40.98 20.36
C LYS A 157 -28.14 41.07 21.02
N GLU A 158 -27.32 40.04 20.87
CA GLU A 158 -25.92 40.17 21.28
C GLU A 158 -25.19 41.08 20.28
N HIS A 159 -25.20 42.37 20.60
CA HIS A 159 -24.32 43.34 19.98
C HIS A 159 -22.89 43.01 20.40
N TRP A 160 -22.03 42.78 19.42
CA TRP A 160 -20.62 42.52 19.68
C TRP A 160 -19.96 43.81 20.18
N ILE A 161 -19.79 43.93 21.49
CA ILE A 161 -19.13 45.08 22.11
C ILE A 161 -17.62 44.82 22.15
N PRO A 162 -16.79 45.64 21.47
CA PRO A 162 -15.34 45.48 21.50
C PRO A 162 -14.79 45.66 22.91
N LEU A 163 -13.71 44.95 23.21
CA LEU A 163 -13.06 44.88 24.53
C LEU A 163 -12.69 46.25 25.13
N ILE A 164 -12.52 47.28 24.29
CA ILE A 164 -12.15 48.65 24.68
C ILE A 164 -13.30 49.41 25.36
N GLU A 165 -14.56 49.05 25.07
CA GLU A 165 -15.74 49.73 25.62
C GLU A 165 -16.20 49.13 26.96
N ARG A 166 -15.54 48.07 27.44
CA ARG A 166 -15.80 47.51 28.77
C ARG A 166 -15.10 48.32 29.86
N ILE A 167 -15.80 49.35 30.34
CA ILE A 167 -15.42 50.20 31.48
C ILE A 167 -15.10 49.41 32.79
N ASP A 168 -15.46 48.13 32.89
CA ASP A 168 -15.30 47.33 34.11
C ASP A 168 -14.17 46.27 34.06
N THR A 169 -13.37 46.17 32.98
CA THR A 169 -12.39 45.07 32.84
C THR A 169 -11.01 45.36 33.47
N ALA A 170 -10.83 46.50 34.14
CA ALA A 170 -9.59 46.83 34.85
C ALA A 170 -9.58 46.44 36.34
N GLY A 171 -10.47 45.53 36.77
CA GLY A 171 -10.44 44.97 38.11
C GLY A 171 -9.59 43.70 38.17
N VAL A 172 -8.42 43.75 38.80
CA VAL A 172 -7.71 42.53 39.22
C VAL A 172 -8.60 41.80 40.22
N VAL A 173 -9.35 40.80 39.75
CA VAL A 173 -10.13 39.91 40.60
C VAL A 173 -9.14 38.98 41.32
N VAL A 174 -8.81 39.31 42.56
CA VAL A 174 -8.04 38.43 43.44
C VAL A 174 -8.97 37.28 43.86
N ILE A 175 -8.83 36.14 43.19
CA ILE A 175 -9.54 34.91 43.55
C ILE A 175 -8.97 34.43 44.89
N PRO A 176 -9.78 34.27 45.96
CA PRO A 176 -9.31 33.76 47.24
C PRO A 176 -8.70 32.36 47.08
N LYS A 177 -7.54 32.13 47.70
CA LYS A 177 -6.77 30.88 47.58
C LYS A 177 -7.47 29.66 48.23
N ASP A 178 -8.58 29.89 48.91
CA ASP A 178 -9.33 28.89 49.71
C ASP A 178 -10.44 28.17 48.90
N GLY A 179 -10.55 28.44 47.60
CA GLY A 179 -11.39 27.64 46.70
C GLY A 179 -10.80 26.23 46.47
N PRO A 180 -11.61 25.25 46.01
CA PRO A 180 -11.12 23.93 45.67
C PRO A 180 -10.02 24.07 44.62
N THR A 181 -8.77 23.95 45.07
CA THR A 181 -7.60 24.05 44.21
C THR A 181 -7.65 22.89 43.24
N TRP A 182 -7.41 23.18 41.95
CA TRP A 182 -7.39 22.15 40.92
C TRP A 182 -6.44 21.02 41.33
N GLN A 183 -6.97 19.80 41.43
CA GLN A 183 -6.21 18.62 41.79
C GLN A 183 -6.13 17.69 40.59
N PRO A 184 -4.91 17.37 40.08
CA PRO A 184 -4.78 16.51 38.91
C PRO A 184 -5.28 15.10 39.20
N THR A 185 -6.13 14.58 38.32
CA THR A 185 -6.55 13.17 38.35
C THR A 185 -5.41 12.28 37.89
N SER A 186 -5.04 11.27 38.71
CA SER A 186 -4.00 10.32 38.30
C SER A 186 -4.54 9.37 37.24
N ILE A 187 -3.96 9.41 36.04
CA ILE A 187 -4.23 8.45 34.97
C ILE A 187 -3.25 7.27 35.04
N PRO A 188 -3.68 6.04 34.69
CA PRO A 188 -2.79 4.89 34.65
C PRO A 188 -1.70 5.08 33.59
N LYS A 189 -0.55 4.44 33.82
CA LYS A 189 0.58 4.48 32.87
C LYS A 189 0.18 3.80 31.56
N PRO A 190 0.61 4.32 30.40
CA PRO A 190 0.33 3.69 29.11
C PRO A 190 1.05 2.35 28.98
N THR A 191 0.47 1.41 28.23
CA THR A 191 0.96 0.03 28.06
C THR A 191 2.40 -0.06 27.55
N TYR A 192 2.82 0.89 26.71
CA TYR A 192 4.20 0.91 26.19
C TYR A 192 5.24 1.26 27.27
N ALA A 193 4.84 1.85 28.40
CA ALA A 193 5.75 2.15 29.49
C ALA A 193 6.10 0.90 30.32
N THR A 194 5.25 -0.14 30.28
CA THR A 194 5.47 -1.41 30.98
C THR A 194 5.96 -2.53 30.06
N ALA A 195 5.98 -2.30 28.75
CA ALA A 195 6.47 -3.28 27.79
C ALA A 195 7.97 -3.57 28.02
N PRO A 196 8.40 -4.84 27.88
CA PRO A 196 9.82 -5.20 28.02
C PRO A 196 10.66 -4.43 27.00
N LYS A 197 11.83 -3.94 27.44
CA LYS A 197 12.78 -3.27 26.57
C LYS A 197 13.19 -4.22 25.44
N ALA A 198 13.10 -3.75 24.20
CA ALA A 198 13.51 -4.53 23.04
C ALA A 198 14.94 -5.07 23.22
N ILE A 199 15.13 -6.36 22.94
CA ILE A 199 16.43 -7.02 23.03
C ILE A 199 17.31 -6.45 21.90
N PRO A 200 18.41 -5.76 22.21
CA PRO A 200 19.32 -5.30 21.17
C PRO A 200 20.04 -6.50 20.54
N SER A 201 20.13 -6.56 19.22
CA SER A 201 20.94 -7.55 18.53
C SER A 201 22.42 -7.23 18.73
N ASN A 202 23.08 -7.94 19.64
CA ASN A 202 24.53 -7.81 19.83
C ASN A 202 25.27 -8.61 18.75
N ARG A 203 25.41 -8.03 17.55
CA ARG A 203 26.26 -8.59 16.48
C ARG A 203 27.65 -7.97 16.59
N VAL A 204 28.62 -8.72 17.12
CA VAL A 204 30.04 -8.35 17.05
C VAL A 204 30.52 -8.57 15.61
N ILE A 205 30.81 -7.48 14.91
CA ILE A 205 31.31 -7.52 13.53
C ILE A 205 32.83 -7.63 13.59
N ASP A 206 33.38 -8.77 13.18
CA ASP A 206 34.82 -8.94 13.01
C ASP A 206 35.26 -8.29 11.70
N LEU A 207 35.96 -7.16 11.82
CA LEU A 207 36.47 -6.36 10.70
C LEU A 207 37.85 -6.84 10.21
N THR A 208 38.43 -7.87 10.85
CA THR A 208 39.81 -8.31 10.55
C THR A 208 39.90 -9.24 9.33
N ILE A 209 38.78 -9.77 8.85
CA ILE A 209 38.74 -10.69 7.71
C ILE A 209 38.18 -9.96 6.48
N PRO A 210 39.03 -9.61 5.47
CA PRO A 210 38.56 -8.96 4.26
C PRO A 210 37.62 -9.89 3.48
N GLY A 211 36.42 -9.41 3.18
CA GLY A 211 35.40 -10.16 2.43
C GLY A 211 34.37 -10.92 3.27
N ALA A 212 34.48 -10.93 4.60
CA ALA A 212 33.52 -11.59 5.50
C ALA A 212 32.13 -10.90 5.56
N TRP A 213 32.01 -9.68 5.04
CA TRP A 213 30.76 -8.92 5.01
C TRP A 213 30.36 -8.64 3.55
N SER A 214 29.54 -9.52 2.97
CA SER A 214 28.94 -9.33 1.63
C SER A 214 27.42 -9.28 1.75
N ALA A 215 26.76 -8.40 0.98
CA ALA A 215 25.30 -8.25 0.99
C ALA A 215 24.55 -9.56 0.65
N SER A 216 25.19 -10.46 -0.09
CA SER A 216 24.69 -11.81 -0.38
C SER A 216 24.60 -12.70 0.86
N GLN A 217 25.56 -12.58 1.79
CA GLN A 217 25.59 -13.39 3.00
C GLN A 217 24.57 -12.90 4.01
N GLN A 218 24.32 -11.58 4.05
CA GLN A 218 23.23 -10.99 4.82
C GLN A 218 21.85 -11.48 4.35
N ALA A 219 21.61 -11.52 3.04
CA ALA A 219 20.35 -12.04 2.50
C ALA A 219 20.18 -13.55 2.79
N GLN A 220 21.28 -14.31 2.83
CA GLN A 220 21.24 -15.73 3.14
C GLN A 220 20.99 -16.00 4.62
N ASP A 221 21.65 -15.28 5.53
CA ASP A 221 21.38 -15.37 6.97
C ASP A 221 19.94 -14.95 7.30
N GLU A 222 19.44 -13.89 6.67
CA GLU A 222 18.05 -13.40 6.85
C GLU A 222 17.02 -14.42 6.34
N SER A 223 17.37 -15.24 5.34
CA SER A 223 16.51 -16.32 4.85
C SER A 223 16.43 -17.55 5.78
N ILE A 224 17.41 -17.72 6.68
CA ILE A 224 17.48 -18.85 7.62
C ILE A 224 16.70 -18.53 8.90
N LEU A 225 16.53 -17.25 9.23
CA LEU A 225 15.75 -16.82 10.38
C LEU A 225 14.25 -16.98 10.08
N PRO A 226 13.45 -17.50 11.05
CA PRO A 226 12.01 -17.61 10.88
C PRO A 226 11.42 -16.23 10.59
N SER A 227 10.49 -16.17 9.63
CA SER A 227 9.84 -14.91 9.28
C SER A 227 9.05 -14.41 10.47
N ARG A 228 8.96 -13.08 10.63
CA ARG A 228 8.16 -12.45 11.68
C ARG A 228 6.72 -12.97 11.70
N ASP A 229 6.17 -13.28 10.53
CA ASP A 229 4.80 -13.77 10.40
C ASP A 229 4.66 -15.24 10.89
N ASP A 230 5.70 -16.08 10.74
CA ASP A 230 5.71 -17.47 11.24
C ASP A 230 5.71 -17.54 12.78
N LEU A 231 6.38 -16.59 13.44
CA LEU A 231 6.44 -16.49 14.90
C LEU A 231 5.08 -16.16 15.52
N PHE A 232 4.31 -15.27 14.89
CA PHE A 232 2.99 -14.87 15.39
C PHE A 232 1.94 -15.97 15.18
N ASP A 233 2.03 -16.71 14.07
CA ASP A 233 1.12 -17.84 13.82
C ASP A 233 1.34 -18.97 14.85
N GLN A 234 2.58 -19.23 15.24
CA GLN A 234 2.91 -20.23 16.27
C GLN A 234 2.35 -19.84 17.66
N GLU A 235 2.47 -18.57 18.05
CA GLU A 235 1.93 -18.08 19.33
C GLU A 235 0.39 -18.07 19.35
N LEU A 236 -0.24 -17.81 18.19
CA LEU A 236 -1.70 -17.83 18.04
C LEU A 236 -2.24 -19.26 18.05
N GLU A 237 -1.55 -20.20 17.40
CA GLU A 237 -1.86 -21.63 17.46
C GLU A 237 -1.69 -22.21 18.88
N GLU A 238 -0.62 -21.83 19.59
CA GLU A 238 -0.38 -22.26 20.98
C GLU A 238 -1.44 -21.70 21.92
N ASN A 239 -1.78 -20.41 21.82
CA ASN A 239 -2.90 -19.82 22.58
C ASN A 239 -4.25 -20.45 22.26
N ALA A 240 -4.49 -20.80 20.99
CA ALA A 240 -5.73 -21.47 20.59
C ALA A 240 -5.80 -22.91 21.11
N ALA A 241 -4.67 -23.62 21.15
CA ALA A 241 -4.56 -24.96 21.71
C ALA A 241 -4.75 -24.94 23.24
N GLU A 242 -4.16 -23.96 23.93
CA GLU A 242 -4.30 -23.79 25.38
C GLU A 242 -5.74 -23.42 25.77
N LYS A 243 -6.38 -22.50 25.03
CA LYS A 243 -7.78 -22.10 25.27
C LYS A 243 -8.81 -23.18 24.95
N ARG A 244 -8.50 -24.18 24.11
CA ARG A 244 -9.44 -25.28 23.81
C ARG A 244 -9.76 -26.17 25.01
N PHE A 245 -8.92 -26.18 26.05
CA PHE A 245 -9.19 -26.94 27.28
C PHE A 245 -9.86 -26.11 28.38
N GLY A 246 -10.06 -24.80 28.17
CA GLY A 246 -10.63 -23.87 29.15
C GLY A 246 -12.08 -23.47 28.90
N ALA A 247 -12.82 -24.19 28.05
CA ALA A 247 -14.21 -23.84 27.74
C ALA A 247 -15.21 -24.61 28.60
N VAL A 248 -15.82 -23.85 29.52
CA VAL A 248 -17.16 -24.03 30.11
C VAL A 248 -17.28 -25.14 31.18
N ASN A 249 -16.91 -24.77 32.42
CA ASN A 249 -17.78 -24.89 33.60
C ASN A 249 -17.05 -24.31 34.82
N GLU A 250 -17.45 -23.10 35.21
CA GLU A 250 -17.79 -22.66 36.59
C GLU A 250 -18.25 -21.20 36.54
#